data_AF-A0A7H0NGS9-F1
#
_entry.id   AF-A0A7H0NGS9-F1
#
_cell.length_a   1.000
_cell.length_b   1.000
_cell.length_c   1.000
_cell.angle_alpha   90.00
_cell.angle_beta   90.00
_cell.angle_gamma   90.00
#
_symmetry.space_group_name_H-M   'P 1'
#
loop_
_entity.id
_entity.type
_entity.pdbx_description
1 polymer ?
#
loop_
_entity_poly.entity_id
_entity_poly.type
_entity_poly.pdbx_seq_one_letter_code
_entity_poly.pdbx_strand_id
1 'polypeptide(L)'
;MNGASREALAAARERLDALTDNTSVDATKLAEELASVTALLDREVSLRRVLTDPAQSGESKAELVARLLGGQVGGETVDLVSGLVRSRWSQSRDLVDSAEELANTADLTAAQRGGSLDDVEDELFRFGRIVGSDKELRSALTSRTATASAKGELLRSLLGGKAQPVTERIIVRLVTQPRGRSLEAGLDSLSKLAAERRDRMVAVVTSAVPLSDRQKQRLGDALAKLYGRRMHLNLDVDPSVLGGISVRVGDEIINGTVAERLEEATRRMAG
;
A
#
# COMPACT_ATOMS: atom_id res chain seq x y z
N MET A 1 -7.26 12.30 7.05
CA MET A 1 -7.31 11.44 8.26
C MET A 1 -6.72 12.15 9.47
N ASN A 2 -7.32 11.94 10.66
CA ASN A 2 -6.85 12.43 11.96
C ASN A 2 -5.94 11.39 12.65
N GLY A 3 -5.37 11.72 13.82
CA GLY A 3 -4.35 10.93 14.53
C GLY A 3 -4.67 9.42 14.64
N ALA A 4 -5.79 9.06 15.27
CA ALA A 4 -6.14 7.64 15.47
C ALA A 4 -6.31 6.87 14.15
N SER A 5 -6.90 7.50 13.12
CA SER A 5 -7.06 6.85 11.83
C SER A 5 -5.73 6.68 11.09
N ARG A 6 -4.78 7.63 11.25
CA ARG A 6 -3.44 7.50 10.67
C ARG A 6 -2.65 6.37 11.33
N GLU A 7 -2.70 6.28 12.65
CA GLU A 7 -2.06 5.20 13.41
C GLU A 7 -2.66 3.83 13.04
N ALA A 8 -3.99 3.75 12.95
CA ALA A 8 -4.69 2.54 12.52
C ALA A 8 -4.28 2.09 11.11
N LEU A 9 -4.18 3.03 10.17
CA LEU A 9 -3.72 2.76 8.81
C LEU A 9 -2.26 2.32 8.78
N ALA A 10 -1.37 2.99 9.53
CA ALA A 10 0.04 2.62 9.60
C ALA A 10 0.23 1.18 10.11
N ALA A 11 -0.45 0.80 11.19
CA ALA A 11 -0.43 -0.56 11.71
C ALA A 11 -1.01 -1.59 10.73
N ALA A 12 -2.02 -1.19 9.93
CA ALA A 12 -2.59 -2.08 8.92
C ALA A 12 -1.68 -2.25 7.70
N ARG A 13 -0.97 -1.19 7.28
CA ARG A 13 0.07 -1.26 6.24
C ARG A 13 1.19 -2.20 6.65
N GLU A 14 1.68 -2.09 7.89
CA GLU A 14 2.71 -2.98 8.43
C GLU A 14 2.28 -4.46 8.41
N ARG A 15 1.04 -4.75 8.81
CA ARG A 15 0.49 -6.11 8.73
C ARG A 15 0.37 -6.63 7.29
N LEU A 16 -0.08 -5.77 6.36
CA LEU A 16 -0.13 -6.12 4.95
C LEU A 16 1.26 -6.41 4.39
N ASP A 17 2.25 -5.59 4.74
CA ASP A 17 3.65 -5.78 4.34
C ASP A 17 4.17 -7.11 4.90
N ALA A 18 3.97 -7.40 6.19
CA ALA A 18 4.36 -8.68 6.78
C ALA A 18 3.71 -9.90 6.11
N LEU A 19 2.44 -9.82 5.74
CA LEU A 19 1.74 -10.87 4.98
C LEU A 19 2.29 -11.02 3.56
N THR A 20 2.56 -9.90 2.90
CA THR A 20 3.00 -9.87 1.50
C THR A 20 4.52 -9.91 1.31
N ASP A 21 5.31 -9.97 2.37
CA ASP A 21 6.72 -10.37 2.29
C ASP A 21 6.85 -11.90 2.30
N ASN A 22 5.84 -12.63 2.78
CA ASN A 22 5.74 -14.07 2.59
C ASN A 22 5.32 -14.40 1.14
N THR A 23 6.20 -15.04 0.38
CA THR A 23 5.98 -15.39 -1.03
C THR A 23 4.87 -16.43 -1.24
N SER A 24 4.41 -17.11 -0.20
CA SER A 24 3.29 -18.06 -0.31
C SER A 24 1.92 -17.40 -0.41
N VAL A 25 1.79 -16.13 -0.02
CA VAL A 25 0.52 -15.39 -0.09
C VAL A 25 0.26 -14.93 -1.52
N ASP A 26 -0.91 -15.25 -2.07
CA ASP A 26 -1.35 -14.71 -3.36
C ASP A 26 -1.82 -13.26 -3.18
N ALA A 27 -0.95 -12.31 -3.51
CA ALA A 27 -1.23 -10.88 -3.39
C ALA A 27 -2.36 -10.41 -4.32
N THR A 28 -2.56 -11.05 -5.47
CA THR A 28 -3.67 -10.71 -6.39
C THR A 28 -5.00 -11.09 -5.76
N LYS A 29 -5.09 -12.33 -5.26
CA LYS A 29 -6.28 -12.80 -4.56
C LYS A 29 -6.59 -11.95 -3.32
N LEU A 30 -5.56 -11.64 -2.51
CA LEU A 30 -5.71 -10.77 -1.34
C LEU A 30 -6.27 -9.39 -1.72
N ALA A 31 -5.76 -8.78 -2.80
CA ALA A 31 -6.25 -7.49 -3.28
C ALA A 31 -7.72 -7.53 -3.71
N GLU A 32 -8.14 -8.58 -4.44
CA GLU A 32 -9.52 -8.77 -4.90
C GLU A 32 -10.49 -9.01 -3.74
N GLU A 33 -10.08 -9.80 -2.75
CA GLU A 33 -10.87 -10.05 -1.55
C GLU A 33 -11.00 -8.78 -0.70
N LEU A 34 -9.91 -8.03 -0.48
CA LEU A 34 -9.95 -6.74 0.22
C LEU A 34 -10.81 -5.70 -0.50
N ALA A 35 -10.80 -5.69 -1.84
CA ALA A 35 -11.67 -4.84 -2.63
C ALA A 35 -13.15 -5.22 -2.45
N SER A 36 -13.45 -6.52 -2.39
CA SER A 36 -14.81 -7.02 -2.12
C SER A 36 -15.28 -6.66 -0.71
N VAL A 37 -14.39 -6.76 0.28
CA VAL A 37 -14.67 -6.30 1.66
C VAL A 37 -14.90 -4.79 1.70
N THR A 38 -14.07 -4.01 1.00
CA THR A 38 -14.26 -2.56 0.87
C THR A 38 -15.65 -2.22 0.31
N ALA A 39 -16.08 -2.90 -0.76
CA ALA A 39 -17.40 -2.71 -1.35
C ALA A 39 -18.55 -3.09 -0.38
N LEU A 40 -18.37 -4.17 0.40
CA LEU A 40 -19.32 -4.56 1.44
C LEU A 40 -19.44 -3.48 2.53
N LEU A 41 -18.31 -2.99 3.05
CA LEU A 41 -18.28 -1.96 4.10
C LEU A 41 -18.81 -0.61 3.61
N ASP A 42 -18.67 -0.31 2.32
CA ASP A 42 -19.25 0.90 1.74
C ASP A 42 -20.77 0.80 1.64
N ARG A 43 -21.29 -0.34 1.17
CA ARG A 43 -22.73 -0.60 1.02
C ARG A 43 -23.44 -0.73 2.37
N GLU A 44 -22.87 -1.47 3.31
CA GLU A 44 -23.50 -1.82 4.59
C GLU A 44 -23.16 -0.79 5.68
N VAL A 45 -23.81 0.37 5.64
CA VAL A 45 -23.58 1.47 6.59
C VAL A 45 -23.73 1.03 8.06
N SER A 46 -24.71 0.16 8.35
CA SER A 46 -24.94 -0.37 9.70
C SER A 46 -23.76 -1.20 10.21
N LEU A 47 -23.22 -2.08 9.35
CA LEU A 47 -22.04 -2.88 9.68
C LEU A 47 -20.83 -1.98 9.92
N ARG A 48 -20.57 -1.03 9.02
CA ARG A 48 -19.49 -0.05 9.16
C ARG A 48 -19.59 0.74 10.47
N ARG A 49 -20.80 1.13 10.88
CA ARG A 49 -21.03 1.83 12.15
C ARG A 49 -20.65 0.96 13.35
N VAL A 50 -21.05 -0.31 13.36
CA VAL A 50 -20.69 -1.26 14.42
C VAL A 50 -19.18 -1.49 14.48
N LEU A 51 -18.52 -1.65 13.33
CA LEU A 51 -17.07 -1.90 13.25
C LEU A 51 -16.21 -0.68 13.60
N THR A 52 -16.81 0.51 13.66
CA THR A 52 -16.10 1.75 14.03
C THR A 52 -16.59 2.33 15.36
N ASP A 53 -17.49 1.64 16.06
CA ASP A 53 -17.99 2.04 17.37
C ASP A 53 -16.88 1.96 18.43
N PRO A 54 -16.51 3.09 19.09
CA PRO A 54 -15.49 3.10 20.13
C PRO A 54 -15.95 2.47 21.45
N ALA A 55 -17.25 2.22 21.64
CA ALA A 55 -17.79 1.55 22.83
C ALA A 55 -17.66 0.02 22.75
N GLN A 56 -17.52 -0.53 21.55
CA GLN A 56 -17.31 -1.96 21.33
C GLN A 56 -15.83 -2.33 21.47
N SER A 57 -15.56 -3.47 22.09
CA SER A 57 -14.19 -3.97 22.19
C SER A 57 -13.62 -4.30 20.81
N GLY A 58 -12.30 -4.14 20.63
CA GLY A 58 -11.62 -4.51 19.40
C GLY A 58 -11.83 -5.98 19.03
N GLU A 59 -11.82 -6.86 20.04
CA GLU A 59 -11.95 -8.29 19.83
C GLU A 59 -13.37 -8.70 19.44
N SER A 60 -14.40 -8.12 20.07
CA SER A 60 -15.79 -8.37 19.67
C SER A 60 -16.06 -7.95 18.22
N LYS A 61 -15.41 -6.87 17.75
CA LYS A 61 -15.48 -6.45 16.34
C LYS A 61 -14.74 -7.42 15.42
N ALA A 62 -13.58 -7.92 15.84
CA ALA A 62 -12.82 -8.93 15.08
C ALA A 62 -13.59 -10.26 14.97
N GLU A 63 -14.19 -10.75 16.06
CA GLU A 63 -15.03 -11.95 16.06
C GLU A 63 -16.24 -11.80 15.11
N LEU A 64 -16.87 -10.61 15.07
CA LEU A 64 -17.93 -10.33 14.12
C LEU A 64 -17.43 -10.42 12.67
N VAL A 65 -16.28 -9.83 12.37
CA VAL A 65 -15.64 -9.92 11.04
C VAL A 65 -15.34 -11.37 10.69
N ALA A 66 -14.71 -12.13 11.58
CA ALA A 66 -14.38 -13.53 11.37
C ALA A 66 -15.62 -14.39 11.09
N ARG A 67 -16.73 -14.12 11.78
CA ARG A 67 -18.01 -14.80 11.53
C ARG A 67 -18.66 -14.44 10.20
N LEU A 68 -18.56 -13.19 9.76
CA LEU A 68 -19.20 -12.71 8.53
C LEU A 68 -18.39 -13.05 7.27
N LEU A 69 -17.06 -12.96 7.37
CA LEU A 69 -16.15 -13.16 6.25
C LEU A 69 -15.55 -14.57 6.21
N GLY A 70 -15.58 -15.30 7.32
CA GLY A 70 -15.09 -16.67 7.42
C GLY A 70 -15.76 -17.56 6.37
N GLY A 71 -14.93 -18.22 5.56
CA GLY A 71 -15.38 -19.07 4.45
C GLY A 71 -15.84 -18.33 3.19
N GLN A 72 -15.90 -16.99 3.20
CA GLN A 72 -16.16 -16.17 2.01
C GLN A 72 -14.86 -15.67 1.35
N VAL A 73 -13.82 -15.44 2.16
CA VAL A 73 -12.50 -14.97 1.74
C VAL A 73 -11.40 -15.80 2.42
N GLY A 74 -10.15 -15.66 1.97
CA GLY A 74 -8.98 -16.30 2.56
C GLY A 74 -8.69 -15.86 4.00
N GLY A 75 -7.98 -16.71 4.74
CA GLY A 75 -7.65 -16.45 6.16
C GLY A 75 -6.83 -15.17 6.34
N GLU A 76 -5.92 -14.90 5.41
CA GLU A 76 -5.08 -13.70 5.38
C GLU A 76 -5.92 -12.42 5.27
N THR A 77 -6.99 -12.45 4.46
CA THR A 77 -7.94 -11.34 4.35
C THR A 77 -8.73 -11.17 5.64
N VAL A 78 -9.22 -12.27 6.24
CA VAL A 78 -9.94 -12.22 7.51
C VAL A 78 -9.06 -11.64 8.61
N ASP A 79 -7.80 -12.06 8.70
CA ASP A 79 -6.85 -11.60 9.71
C ASP A 79 -6.52 -10.12 9.55
N LEU A 80 -6.30 -9.65 8.32
CA LEU A 80 -6.00 -8.25 8.04
C LEU A 80 -7.21 -7.35 8.36
N VAL A 81 -8.42 -7.74 7.96
CA VAL A 81 -9.65 -6.99 8.26
C VAL A 81 -9.97 -7.02 9.76
N SER A 82 -9.71 -8.15 10.43
CA SER A 82 -9.82 -8.25 11.89
C SER A 82 -8.85 -7.29 12.59
N GLY A 83 -7.61 -7.19 12.10
CA GLY A 83 -6.63 -6.20 12.56
C GLY A 83 -7.08 -4.75 12.35
N LEU A 84 -7.71 -4.44 11.22
CA LEU A 84 -8.27 -3.11 10.94
C LEU A 84 -9.37 -2.72 11.93
N VAL A 85 -10.31 -3.63 12.21
CA VAL A 85 -11.47 -3.31 13.08
C VAL A 85 -11.12 -3.31 14.57
N ARG A 86 -10.02 -3.96 14.97
CA ARG A 86 -9.46 -3.84 16.33
C ARG A 86 -9.00 -2.42 16.64
N SER A 87 -8.50 -1.69 15.64
CA SER A 87 -8.01 -0.33 15.79
C SER A 87 -9.11 0.70 16.04
N ARG A 88 -8.74 1.88 16.56
CA ARG A 88 -9.63 3.02 16.75
C ARG A 88 -9.66 3.89 15.50
N TRP A 89 -10.85 4.25 15.05
CA TRP A 89 -11.06 5.09 13.87
C TRP A 89 -11.67 6.42 14.28
N SER A 90 -11.18 7.51 13.70
CA SER A 90 -11.72 8.85 13.98
C SER A 90 -13.05 9.08 13.27
N GLN A 91 -13.24 8.47 12.10
CA GLN A 91 -14.46 8.55 11.30
C GLN A 91 -14.77 7.19 10.70
N SER A 92 -16.05 6.84 10.58
CA SER A 92 -16.47 5.56 10.02
C SER A 92 -16.01 5.35 8.57
N ARG A 93 -15.90 6.42 7.78
CA ARG A 93 -15.37 6.37 6.42
C ARG A 93 -13.88 6.02 6.36
N ASP A 94 -13.10 6.41 7.36
CA ASP A 94 -11.64 6.23 7.36
C ASP A 94 -11.27 4.75 7.34
N LEU A 95 -12.10 3.88 7.96
CA LEU A 95 -11.94 2.41 7.89
C LEU A 95 -12.06 1.91 6.44
N VAL A 96 -13.03 2.40 5.69
CA VAL A 96 -13.30 1.96 4.31
C VAL A 96 -12.28 2.55 3.34
N ASP A 97 -11.86 3.79 3.56
CA ASP A 97 -10.79 4.42 2.79
C ASP A 97 -9.48 3.65 2.99
N SER A 98 -9.18 3.25 4.22
CA SER A 98 -8.01 2.43 4.54
C SER A 98 -8.08 1.04 3.93
N ALA A 99 -9.24 0.37 3.98
CA ALA A 99 -9.42 -0.94 3.37
C ALA A 99 -9.21 -0.90 1.84
N GLU A 100 -9.64 0.17 1.17
CA GLU A 100 -9.33 0.34 -0.27
C GLU A 100 -7.86 0.58 -0.51
N GLU A 101 -7.22 1.40 0.32
CA GLU A 101 -5.79 1.66 0.20
C GLU A 101 -4.97 0.38 0.34
N LEU A 102 -5.32 -0.50 1.29
CA LEU A 102 -4.70 -1.81 1.43
C LEU A 102 -4.97 -2.71 0.21
N ALA A 103 -6.17 -2.69 -0.35
CA ALA A 103 -6.48 -3.43 -1.57
C ALA A 103 -5.63 -2.96 -2.75
N ASN A 104 -5.50 -1.65 -2.94
CA ASN A 104 -4.66 -1.06 -4.00
C ASN A 104 -3.17 -1.35 -3.75
N THR A 105 -2.72 -1.32 -2.49
CA THR A 105 -1.35 -1.66 -2.12
C THR A 105 -1.04 -3.14 -2.38
N ALA A 106 -1.98 -4.04 -2.11
CA ALA A 106 -1.86 -5.45 -2.43
C ALA A 106 -1.80 -5.68 -3.96
N ASP A 107 -2.62 -4.95 -4.73
CA ASP A 107 -2.58 -4.96 -6.20
C ASP A 107 -1.20 -4.51 -6.73
N LEU A 108 -0.65 -3.41 -6.20
CA LEU A 108 0.69 -2.92 -6.55
C LEU A 108 1.81 -3.88 -6.11
N THR A 109 1.61 -4.58 -4.99
CA THR A 109 2.53 -5.62 -4.53
C THR A 109 2.54 -6.81 -5.47
N ALA A 110 1.38 -7.20 -6.01
CA ALA A 110 1.29 -8.23 -7.03
C ALA A 110 2.00 -7.80 -8.32
N ALA A 111 1.80 -6.56 -8.79
CA ALA A 111 2.51 -6.00 -9.93
C ALA A 111 4.04 -6.00 -9.72
N GLN A 112 4.49 -5.61 -8.53
CA GLN A 112 5.90 -5.63 -8.16
C GLN A 112 6.50 -7.03 -8.24
N ARG A 113 5.81 -8.04 -7.70
CA ARG A 113 6.24 -9.44 -7.76
C ARG A 113 6.25 -9.99 -9.19
N GLY A 114 5.34 -9.51 -10.04
CA GLY A 114 5.29 -9.80 -11.47
C GLY A 114 6.31 -9.02 -12.31
N GLY A 115 7.07 -8.09 -11.71
CA GLY A 115 8.03 -7.24 -12.42
C GLY A 115 7.39 -6.15 -13.29
N SER A 116 6.11 -5.84 -13.10
CA SER A 116 5.35 -4.88 -13.90
C SER A 116 4.98 -3.60 -13.14
N LEU A 117 5.58 -3.34 -11.97
CA LEU A 117 5.26 -2.14 -11.17
C LEU A 117 5.62 -0.84 -11.90
N ASP A 118 6.77 -0.80 -12.57
CA ASP A 118 7.20 0.37 -13.35
C ASP A 118 6.20 0.68 -14.49
N ASP A 119 5.73 -0.36 -15.20
CA ASP A 119 4.69 -0.21 -16.22
C ASP A 119 3.38 0.33 -15.62
N VAL A 120 2.96 -0.20 -14.47
CA VAL A 120 1.73 0.22 -13.78
C VAL A 120 1.82 1.69 -13.34
N GLU A 121 2.96 2.13 -12.79
CA GLU A 121 3.20 3.53 -12.42
C GLU A 121 3.06 4.46 -13.64
N ASP A 122 3.75 4.12 -14.74
CA ASP A 122 3.74 4.89 -15.97
C ASP A 122 2.34 4.95 -16.61
N GLU A 123 1.61 3.83 -16.59
CA GLU A 123 0.26 3.75 -17.13
C GLU A 123 -0.74 4.56 -16.31
N LEU A 124 -0.67 4.51 -14.97
CA LEU A 124 -1.50 5.33 -14.08
C LEU A 124 -1.26 6.83 -14.32
N PHE A 125 0.02 7.22 -14.42
CA PHE A 125 0.39 8.60 -14.71
C PHE A 125 -0.10 9.05 -16.10
N ARG A 126 0.10 8.21 -17.13
CA ARG A 126 -0.36 8.49 -18.50
C ARG A 126 -1.88 8.60 -18.58
N PHE A 127 -2.61 7.69 -17.94
CA PHE A 127 -4.07 7.72 -17.90
C PHE A 127 -4.58 8.98 -17.20
N GLY A 128 -3.97 9.37 -16.08
CA GLY A 128 -4.24 10.63 -15.39
C GLY A 128 -4.11 11.85 -16.31
N ARG A 129 -3.02 11.92 -17.10
CA ARG A 129 -2.83 13.00 -18.08
C ARG A 129 -3.88 12.99 -19.19
N ILE A 130 -4.21 11.83 -19.74
CA ILE A 130 -5.23 11.69 -20.78
C ILE A 130 -6.58 12.20 -20.27
N VAL A 131 -7.04 11.70 -19.12
CA VAL A 131 -8.31 12.13 -18.49
C VAL A 131 -8.30 13.62 -18.15
N GLY A 132 -7.16 14.17 -17.71
CA GLY A 132 -7.04 15.61 -17.45
C GLY A 132 -7.15 16.47 -18.71
N SER A 133 -6.67 15.97 -19.85
CA SER A 133 -6.69 16.69 -21.14
C SER A 133 -7.98 16.51 -21.93
N ASP A 134 -8.70 15.39 -21.75
CA ASP A 134 -9.91 15.06 -22.49
C ASP A 134 -11.17 15.30 -21.63
N LYS A 135 -11.88 16.39 -21.92
CA LYS A 135 -13.09 16.78 -21.18
C LYS A 135 -14.25 15.80 -21.41
N GLU A 136 -14.35 15.21 -22.60
CA GLU A 136 -15.45 14.31 -22.95
C GLU A 136 -15.27 12.98 -22.24
N LEU A 137 -14.06 12.41 -22.30
CA LEU A 137 -13.70 11.19 -21.57
C LEU A 137 -13.91 11.37 -20.06
N ARG A 138 -13.41 12.48 -19.49
CA ARG A 138 -13.59 12.79 -18.07
C ARG A 138 -15.07 12.89 -17.70
N SER A 139 -15.89 13.53 -18.53
CA SER A 139 -17.34 13.62 -18.32
C SER A 139 -18.00 12.25 -18.37
N ALA A 140 -17.63 11.39 -19.33
CA ALA A 140 -18.16 10.03 -19.44
C ALA A 140 -17.83 9.19 -18.19
N LEU A 141 -16.58 9.23 -17.72
CA LEU A 141 -16.13 8.47 -16.54
C LEU A 141 -16.72 9.00 -15.23
N THR A 142 -16.94 10.31 -15.11
CA THR A 142 -17.50 10.93 -13.90
C THR A 142 -19.03 11.06 -13.90
N SER A 143 -19.69 10.73 -15.02
CA SER A 143 -21.14 10.82 -15.17
C SER A 143 -21.89 10.04 -14.09
N ARG A 144 -22.86 10.68 -13.42
CA ARG A 144 -23.71 10.04 -12.39
C ARG A 144 -24.87 9.25 -12.99
N THR A 145 -25.22 9.50 -14.25
CA THR A 145 -26.31 8.81 -14.95
C THR A 145 -25.84 7.52 -15.62
N ALA A 146 -24.54 7.40 -15.89
CA ALA A 146 -23.95 6.18 -16.43
C ALA A 146 -23.85 5.09 -15.36
N THR A 147 -24.20 3.85 -15.73
CA THR A 147 -24.08 2.69 -14.84
C THR A 147 -22.61 2.30 -14.63
N ALA A 148 -22.31 1.64 -13.51
CA ALA A 148 -20.97 1.11 -13.25
C ALA A 148 -20.50 0.14 -14.35
N SER A 149 -21.41 -0.68 -14.90
CA SER A 149 -21.11 -1.60 -16.02
C SER A 149 -20.67 -0.83 -17.26
N ALA A 150 -21.42 0.20 -17.68
CA ALA A 150 -21.10 0.99 -18.87
C ALA A 150 -19.73 1.69 -18.73
N LYS A 151 -19.41 2.22 -17.54
CA LYS A 151 -18.09 2.80 -17.27
C LYS A 151 -16.98 1.75 -17.31
N GLY A 152 -17.22 0.57 -16.74
CA GLY A 152 -16.28 -0.54 -16.77
C GLY A 152 -16.05 -1.09 -18.19
N GLU A 153 -17.08 -1.14 -19.03
CA GLU A 153 -16.97 -1.50 -20.45
C GLU A 153 -16.18 -0.47 -21.25
N LEU A 154 -16.44 0.82 -21.02
CA LEU A 154 -15.65 1.90 -21.62
C LEU A 154 -14.16 1.75 -21.26
N LEU A 155 -13.84 1.59 -19.98
CA LEU A 155 -12.46 1.41 -19.52
C LEU A 155 -11.81 0.16 -20.11
N ARG A 156 -12.53 -0.97 -20.17
CA ARG A 156 -12.07 -2.19 -20.84
C ARG A 156 -11.76 -1.97 -22.31
N SER A 157 -12.58 -1.19 -23.02
CA SER A 157 -12.32 -0.86 -24.43
C SER A 157 -11.08 0.04 -24.62
N LEU A 158 -10.78 0.89 -23.63
CA LEU A 158 -9.66 1.83 -23.68
C LEU A 158 -8.34 1.20 -23.25
N LEU A 159 -8.35 0.37 -22.20
CA LEU A 159 -7.18 -0.20 -21.53
C LEU A 159 -6.92 -1.67 -21.89
N GLY A 160 -7.95 -2.42 -22.24
CA GLY A 160 -7.87 -3.85 -22.48
C GLY A 160 -6.85 -4.19 -23.57
N GLY A 161 -5.88 -5.04 -23.23
CA GLY A 161 -4.78 -5.43 -24.10
C GLY A 161 -3.73 -4.34 -24.38
N LYS A 162 -3.84 -3.17 -23.74
CA LYS A 162 -2.90 -2.04 -23.89
C LYS A 162 -2.24 -1.63 -22.57
N ALA A 163 -2.83 -1.99 -21.44
CA ALA A 163 -2.33 -1.74 -20.11
C ALA A 163 -2.17 -3.05 -19.33
N GLN A 164 -1.40 -3.02 -18.25
CA GLN A 164 -1.30 -4.15 -17.33
C GLN A 164 -2.66 -4.47 -16.70
N PRO A 165 -2.99 -5.76 -16.47
CA PRO A 165 -4.27 -6.15 -15.85
C PRO A 165 -4.51 -5.49 -14.48
N VAL A 166 -3.43 -5.23 -13.73
CA VAL A 166 -3.46 -4.54 -12.44
C VAL A 166 -3.92 -3.09 -12.61
N THR A 167 -3.37 -2.37 -13.58
CA THR A 167 -3.75 -0.99 -13.91
C THR A 167 -5.23 -0.91 -14.25
N GLU A 168 -5.70 -1.79 -15.15
CA GLU A 168 -7.11 -1.83 -15.54
C GLU A 168 -8.02 -2.06 -14.33
N ARG A 169 -7.70 -3.05 -13.49
CA ARG A 169 -8.48 -3.39 -12.30
C ARG A 169 -8.59 -2.23 -11.31
N ILE A 170 -7.48 -1.57 -11.00
CA ILE A 170 -7.47 -0.45 -10.04
C ILE A 170 -8.23 0.77 -10.62
N ILE A 171 -8.06 1.10 -11.90
CA ILE A 171 -8.76 2.23 -12.54
C ILE A 171 -10.27 1.96 -12.61
N VAL A 172 -10.67 0.74 -12.99
CA VAL A 172 -12.09 0.34 -13.01
C VAL A 172 -12.69 0.46 -11.62
N ARG A 173 -12.00 0.01 -10.58
CA ARG A 173 -12.43 0.16 -9.18
C ARG A 173 -12.62 1.63 -8.80
N LEU A 174 -11.63 2.48 -9.09
CA LEU A 174 -11.69 3.91 -8.82
C LEU A 174 -12.90 4.59 -9.49
N VAL A 175 -13.18 4.27 -10.74
CA VAL A 175 -14.26 4.91 -11.52
C VAL A 175 -15.64 4.40 -11.12
N THR A 176 -15.75 3.11 -10.80
CA THR A 176 -17.03 2.49 -10.41
C THR A 176 -17.40 2.76 -8.95
N GLN A 177 -16.39 2.96 -8.09
CA GLN A 177 -16.55 3.23 -6.66
C GLN A 177 -15.76 4.49 -6.27
N PRO A 178 -16.18 5.67 -6.74
CA PRO A 178 -15.45 6.92 -6.49
C PRO A 178 -15.59 7.42 -5.06
N ARG A 179 -16.53 6.91 -4.25
CA ARG A 179 -16.64 7.16 -2.80
C ARG A 179 -16.54 8.65 -2.40
N GLY A 180 -17.03 9.54 -3.26
CA GLY A 180 -17.04 10.99 -3.05
C GLY A 180 -15.77 11.75 -3.42
N ARG A 181 -14.69 11.09 -3.84
CA ARG A 181 -13.50 11.75 -4.41
C ARG A 181 -13.67 12.06 -5.89
N SER A 182 -12.94 13.07 -6.38
CA SER A 182 -12.82 13.32 -7.81
C SER A 182 -11.94 12.24 -8.46
N LEU A 183 -12.10 12.04 -9.76
CA LEU A 183 -11.31 11.06 -10.52
C LEU A 183 -9.82 11.41 -10.50
N GLU A 184 -9.51 12.71 -10.63
CA GLU A 184 -8.14 13.25 -10.62
C GLU A 184 -7.46 12.99 -9.27
N ALA A 185 -8.15 13.29 -8.16
CA ALA A 185 -7.63 13.02 -6.82
C ALA A 185 -7.38 11.52 -6.58
N GLY A 186 -8.26 10.66 -7.12
CA GLY A 186 -8.07 9.22 -7.06
C GLY A 186 -6.86 8.73 -7.86
N LEU A 187 -6.68 9.22 -9.09
CA LEU A 187 -5.56 8.85 -9.95
C LEU A 187 -4.22 9.34 -9.38
N ASP A 188 -4.19 10.56 -8.82
CA ASP A 188 -3.02 11.09 -8.12
C ASP A 188 -2.66 10.23 -6.89
N SER A 189 -3.66 9.84 -6.09
CA SER A 189 -3.45 8.96 -4.94
C SER A 189 -2.90 7.58 -5.34
N LEU A 190 -3.39 7.00 -6.44
CA LEU A 190 -2.88 5.72 -6.94
C LEU A 190 -1.45 5.83 -7.47
N SER A 191 -1.15 6.91 -8.19
CA SER A 191 0.20 7.18 -8.70
C SER A 191 1.19 7.34 -7.54
N LYS A 192 0.79 8.04 -6.47
CA LYS A 192 1.59 8.16 -5.24
C LYS A 192 1.82 6.82 -4.57
N LEU A 193 0.79 5.99 -4.42
CA LEU A 193 0.95 4.64 -3.85
C LEU A 193 1.89 3.76 -4.69
N ALA A 194 1.82 3.84 -6.02
CA ALA A 194 2.72 3.13 -6.92
C ALA A 194 4.17 3.61 -6.76
N ALA A 195 4.39 4.92 -6.75
CA ALA A 195 5.70 5.53 -6.54
C ALA A 195 6.28 5.18 -5.15
N GLU A 196 5.49 5.31 -4.07
CA GLU A 196 5.90 4.91 -2.72
C GLU A 196 6.32 3.43 -2.67
N ARG A 197 5.61 2.55 -3.39
CA ARG A 197 5.94 1.13 -3.46
C ARG A 197 7.25 0.89 -4.22
N ARG A 198 7.50 1.66 -5.28
CA ARG A 198 8.73 1.61 -6.06
C ARG A 198 9.93 2.16 -5.29
N ASP A 199 9.76 3.25 -4.55
CA ASP A 199 10.81 3.83 -3.70
C ASP A 199 11.27 2.83 -2.61
N ARG A 200 10.36 1.98 -2.14
CA ARG A 200 10.70 0.83 -1.26
C ARG A 200 11.48 -0.29 -1.95
N MET A 201 11.79 -0.17 -3.24
CA MET A 201 12.73 -1.04 -3.95
C MET A 201 14.14 -0.48 -3.97
N VAL A 202 14.34 0.78 -3.58
CA VAL A 202 15.63 1.45 -3.55
C VAL A 202 16.11 1.55 -2.11
N ALA A 203 17.29 0.99 -1.85
CA ALA A 203 18.00 1.17 -0.59
C ALA A 203 19.12 2.20 -0.80
N VAL A 204 19.00 3.36 -0.16
CA VAL A 204 20.06 4.37 -0.12
C VAL A 204 21.00 4.02 1.01
N VAL A 205 22.23 3.67 0.68
CA VAL A 205 23.27 3.25 1.62
C VAL A 205 24.28 4.37 1.75
N THR A 206 24.32 5.01 2.91
CA THR A 206 25.32 6.03 3.23
C THR A 206 26.46 5.40 4.02
N SER A 207 27.70 5.62 3.56
CA SER A 207 28.90 5.05 4.16
C SER A 207 30.02 6.08 4.24
N ALA A 208 30.90 5.96 5.23
CA ALA A 208 32.04 6.85 5.41
C ALA A 208 33.08 6.75 4.26
N VAL A 209 33.16 5.56 3.65
CA VAL A 209 34.11 5.22 2.59
C VAL A 209 33.41 4.37 1.52
N PRO A 210 33.85 4.43 0.26
CA PRO A 210 33.29 3.61 -0.80
C PRO A 210 33.31 2.11 -0.43
N LEU A 211 32.17 1.45 -0.57
CA LEU A 211 32.06 0.01 -0.36
C LEU A 211 32.74 -0.75 -1.50
N SER A 212 33.48 -1.81 -1.16
CA SER A 212 33.98 -2.78 -2.15
C SER A 212 32.84 -3.60 -2.77
N ASP A 213 33.03 -4.16 -3.97
CA ASP A 213 31.98 -4.93 -4.64
C ASP A 213 31.52 -6.15 -3.83
N ARG A 214 32.44 -6.78 -3.09
CA ARG A 214 32.11 -7.86 -2.15
C ARG A 214 31.19 -7.40 -1.01
N GLN A 215 31.38 -6.18 -0.50
CA GLN A 215 30.51 -5.60 0.53
C GLN A 215 29.15 -5.21 -0.04
N LYS A 216 29.13 -4.62 -1.25
CA LYS A 216 27.87 -4.31 -1.96
C LYS A 216 27.03 -5.56 -2.16
N GLN A 217 27.64 -6.65 -2.62
CA GLN A 217 26.94 -7.90 -2.87
C GLN A 217 26.41 -8.52 -1.57
N ARG A 218 27.22 -8.56 -0.50
CA ARG A 218 26.77 -9.02 0.82
C ARG A 218 25.63 -8.20 1.39
N LEU A 219 25.67 -6.87 1.22
CA LEU A 219 24.61 -5.98 1.68
C LEU A 219 23.34 -6.18 0.85
N GLY A 220 23.46 -6.29 -0.48
CA GLY A 220 22.35 -6.60 -1.37
C GLY A 220 21.68 -7.92 -1.02
N ASP A 221 22.46 -8.97 -0.76
CA ASP A 221 21.94 -10.28 -0.36
C ASP A 221 21.26 -10.24 1.02
N ALA A 222 21.82 -9.47 1.96
CA ALA A 222 21.24 -9.30 3.30
C ALA A 222 19.90 -8.54 3.24
N LEU A 223 19.84 -7.44 2.49
CA LEU A 223 18.60 -6.69 2.28
C LEU A 223 17.60 -7.52 1.48
N ALA A 224 18.04 -8.28 0.48
CA ALA A 224 17.17 -9.16 -0.26
C ALA A 224 16.58 -10.29 0.59
N LYS A 225 17.34 -10.79 1.57
CA LYS A 225 16.83 -11.75 2.55
C LYS A 225 15.88 -11.11 3.55
N LEU A 226 16.16 -9.87 3.98
CA LEU A 226 15.34 -9.14 4.95
C LEU A 226 13.98 -8.75 4.35
N TYR A 227 13.98 -8.19 3.14
CA TYR A 227 12.78 -7.69 2.45
C TYR A 227 12.18 -8.71 1.46
N GLY A 228 12.74 -9.92 1.38
CA GLY A 228 12.27 -11.00 0.51
C GLY A 228 12.40 -10.74 -1.00
N ARG A 229 13.12 -9.70 -1.43
CA ARG A 229 13.20 -9.27 -2.84
C ARG A 229 14.50 -8.52 -3.14
N ARG A 230 14.98 -8.60 -4.39
CA ARG A 230 16.15 -7.82 -4.81
C ARG A 230 15.84 -6.33 -4.79
N MET A 231 16.74 -5.56 -4.17
CA MET A 231 16.66 -4.11 -4.06
C MET A 231 17.76 -3.45 -4.88
N HIS A 232 17.48 -2.26 -5.40
CA HIS A 232 18.49 -1.42 -6.02
C HIS A 232 19.26 -0.68 -4.93
N LEU A 233 20.59 -0.84 -4.89
CA LEU A 233 21.43 -0.15 -3.92
C LEU A 233 21.91 1.17 -4.54
N ASN A 234 21.49 2.30 -3.97
CA ASN A 234 22.09 3.59 -4.27
C ASN A 234 23.13 3.90 -3.19
N LEU A 235 24.41 3.97 -3.57
CA LEU A 235 25.50 4.14 -2.61
C LEU A 235 25.93 5.60 -2.56
N ASP A 236 25.84 6.19 -1.37
CA ASP A 236 26.31 7.54 -1.08
C ASP A 236 27.51 7.51 -0.11
N VAL A 237 28.49 8.36 -0.38
CA VAL A 237 29.71 8.44 0.44
C VAL A 237 29.71 9.77 1.17
N ASP A 238 29.47 9.71 2.48
CA ASP A 238 29.44 10.87 3.35
C ASP A 238 30.56 10.77 4.41
N PRO A 239 31.66 11.53 4.26
CA PRO A 239 32.76 11.54 5.22
C PRO A 239 32.39 12.01 6.63
N SER A 240 31.22 12.64 6.82
CA SER A 240 30.73 13.05 8.15
C SER A 240 30.23 11.86 8.99
N VAL A 241 29.96 10.71 8.35
CA VAL A 241 29.65 9.46 9.04
C VAL A 241 30.94 8.93 9.68
N LEU A 242 31.07 9.08 10.99
CA LEU A 242 32.28 8.71 11.76
C LEU A 242 32.65 7.21 11.73
N GLY A 243 31.76 6.37 11.18
CA GLY A 243 32.01 4.94 10.95
C GLY A 243 30.72 4.14 10.89
N GLY A 244 30.73 3.04 10.13
CA GLY A 244 29.58 2.15 9.91
C GLY A 244 28.81 2.45 8.61
N ILE A 245 27.58 1.93 8.52
CA ILE A 245 26.68 2.12 7.38
C ILE A 245 25.32 2.60 7.89
N SER A 246 24.67 3.49 7.15
CA SER A 246 23.25 3.82 7.31
C SER A 246 22.52 3.38 6.04
N VAL A 247 21.41 2.67 6.17
CA VAL A 247 20.61 2.20 5.05
C VAL A 247 19.21 2.77 5.18
N ARG A 248 18.75 3.54 4.19
CA ARG A 248 17.39 4.05 4.11
C ARG A 248 16.61 3.30 3.03
N VAL A 249 15.44 2.79 3.36
CA VAL A 249 14.51 2.12 2.43
C VAL A 249 13.13 2.76 2.58
N GLY A 250 12.71 3.56 1.59
CA GLY A 250 11.52 4.41 1.74
C GLY A 250 11.63 5.30 2.98
N ASP A 251 10.72 5.13 3.93
CA ASP A 251 10.68 5.87 5.21
C ASP A 251 11.47 5.20 6.35
N GLU A 252 11.96 3.97 6.15
CA GLU A 252 12.70 3.21 7.16
C GLU A 252 14.19 3.54 7.10
N ILE A 253 14.82 3.78 8.25
CA ILE A 253 16.27 3.97 8.36
C ILE A 253 16.84 2.90 9.30
N ILE A 254 17.70 2.04 8.76
CA ILE A 254 18.51 1.07 9.47
C ILE A 254 19.89 1.68 9.67
N ASN A 255 20.17 2.15 10.88
CA ASN A 255 21.47 2.70 11.24
C ASN A 255 22.35 1.61 11.87
N GLY A 256 23.57 1.50 11.36
CA GLY A 256 24.64 0.68 11.91
C GLY A 256 25.89 1.50 12.18
N THR A 257 25.72 2.81 12.48
CA THR A 257 26.83 3.74 12.66
C THR A 257 27.40 3.68 14.08
N VAL A 258 28.69 3.99 14.21
CA VAL A 258 29.37 4.04 15.51
C VAL A 258 28.77 5.13 16.41
N ALA A 259 28.32 6.24 15.81
CA ALA A 259 27.70 7.37 16.50
C ALA A 259 26.44 6.94 17.26
N GLU A 260 25.54 6.19 16.64
CA GLU A 260 24.31 5.72 17.28
C GLU A 260 24.59 4.73 18.41
N ARG A 261 25.53 3.79 18.22
CA ARG A 261 25.95 2.87 19.30
C ARG A 261 26.50 3.61 20.51
N LEU A 262 27.18 4.74 20.29
CA LEU A 262 27.71 5.59 21.36
C LEU A 262 26.59 6.39 22.05
N GLU A 263 25.63 6.92 21.30
CA GLU A 263 24.46 7.62 21.84
C GLU A 263 23.52 6.68 22.62
N GLU A 264 23.33 5.45 22.15
CA GLU A 264 22.53 4.43 22.83
C GLU A 264 23.21 3.98 24.14
N ALA A 265 24.53 3.78 24.11
CA ALA A 265 25.31 3.49 25.32
C ALA A 265 25.23 4.66 26.32
N THR A 266 25.35 5.90 25.84
CA THR A 266 25.26 7.10 26.70
C THR A 266 23.87 7.24 27.31
N ARG A 267 22.79 7.00 26.54
CA ARG A 267 21.40 7.00 27.06
C ARG A 267 21.17 5.92 28.11
N ARG A 268 21.73 4.72 27.93
CA ARG A 268 21.64 3.62 28.91
C ARG A 268 22.47 3.85 30.18
N MET A 269 23.47 4.74 30.13
CA MET A 269 24.26 5.13 31.30
C MET A 269 23.71 6.37 32.01
N ALA A 270 22.84 7.15 31.35
CA ALA A 270 22.24 8.38 31.88
C ALA A 270 20.82 8.17 32.49
N GLY A 271 20.31 6.93 32.50
CA GLY A 271 19.09 6.53 33.21
C GLY A 271 19.42 5.50 34.30
#